data_AF-A0A1M3F3Q5-F1
#
_entry.id   AF-A0A1M3F3Q5-F1
#
_cell.length_a   1.000
_cell.length_b   1.000
_cell.length_c   1.000
_cell.angle_alpha   90.00
_cell.angle_beta   90.00
_cell.angle_gamma   90.00
#
_symmetry.space_group_name_H-M   'P 1'
#
loop_
_entity.id
_entity.type
_entity.pdbx_description
1 polymer ?
#
loop_
_entity_poly.entity_id
_entity_poly.type
_entity_poly.pdbx_seq_one_letter_code
_entity_poly.pdbx_strand_id
1 'polypeptide(L)'
;MTEQLIDSLPIAATKSGFAGDPHSLIRWYVHAKRAVVDAGFVDEIVWQASAGLTSLSRRQFVREAAWVVLAAGMSDFVVRRVFPRFASAMFEFRLPELTRYCDDARSAALSVFGHVGKVDAILQIAQQVAALTDEDLRRRLVGDAEGFLRGLPYVGPVTWRHLAKNVGVQISKPDRHMVRLSHSLGWDDCEGLCREIAEFIGDPVAVVDVVLWRWSVERTKSRESVWSDGSGADESGATVDDPVCRSTPGASRSD
;
A
#
# COMPACT_ATOMS: atom_id res chain seq x y z
N MET A 1 -30.73 -4.48 -10.83
CA MET A 1 -31.14 -5.46 -9.80
C MET A 1 -29.92 -6.21 -9.23
N THR A 2 -28.79 -5.51 -9.07
CA THR A 2 -27.45 -6.11 -8.85
C THR A 2 -26.69 -5.49 -7.66
N GLU A 3 -27.18 -4.38 -7.10
CA GLU A 3 -26.55 -3.72 -5.94
C GLU A 3 -26.84 -4.42 -4.59
N GLN A 4 -27.98 -5.10 -4.46
CA GLN A 4 -28.34 -5.77 -3.20
C GLN A 4 -27.57 -7.07 -2.90
N LEU A 5 -26.83 -7.62 -3.87
CA LEU A 5 -26.01 -8.82 -3.68
C LEU A 5 -24.57 -8.52 -3.19
N ILE A 6 -24.14 -7.26 -3.27
CA ILE A 6 -22.77 -6.82 -2.94
C ILE A 6 -22.58 -6.62 -1.42
N ASP A 7 -23.67 -6.38 -0.70
CA ASP A 7 -23.69 -6.20 0.76
C ASP A 7 -24.16 -7.43 1.54
N SER A 8 -24.60 -8.49 0.84
CA SER A 8 -25.16 -9.69 1.45
C SER A 8 -24.19 -10.88 1.56
N LEU A 9 -22.92 -10.72 1.20
CA LEU A 9 -21.91 -11.71 1.58
C LEU A 9 -21.56 -11.49 3.06
N PRO A 10 -21.93 -12.40 3.97
CA PRO A 10 -21.79 -12.15 5.39
C PRO A 10 -20.30 -12.05 5.72
N ILE A 11 -19.90 -10.89 6.21
CA ILE A 11 -18.64 -10.68 6.94
C ILE A 11 -18.59 -11.58 8.20
N ALA A 12 -19.70 -12.24 8.54
CA ALA A 12 -19.80 -13.29 9.55
C ALA A 12 -19.39 -14.70 9.05
N ALA A 13 -18.73 -14.84 7.89
CA ALA A 13 -18.07 -16.08 7.52
C ALA A 13 -16.78 -16.23 8.36
N THR A 14 -16.94 -16.72 9.58
CA THR A 14 -15.86 -17.17 10.45
C THR A 14 -14.97 -18.19 9.74
N LYS A 15 -13.76 -18.47 10.27
CA LYS A 15 -12.86 -19.54 9.78
C LYS A 15 -13.63 -20.83 9.43
N SER A 16 -14.69 -21.17 10.16
CA SER A 16 -15.58 -22.32 9.88
C SER A 16 -16.42 -22.26 8.59
N GLY A 17 -16.73 -21.09 8.05
CA GLY A 17 -17.50 -20.91 6.81
C GLY A 17 -16.67 -21.10 5.53
N PHE A 18 -15.37 -20.80 5.58
CA PHE A 18 -14.43 -21.04 4.47
C PHE A 18 -13.57 -22.29 4.66
N ALA A 19 -13.20 -22.66 5.89
CA ALA A 19 -12.38 -23.85 6.16
C ALA A 19 -13.07 -25.19 5.85
N GLY A 20 -14.39 -25.18 5.56
CA GLY A 20 -15.12 -26.36 5.11
C GLY A 20 -15.32 -26.48 3.60
N ASP A 21 -15.08 -25.41 2.83
CA ASP A 21 -15.33 -25.39 1.38
C ASP A 21 -14.41 -24.39 0.65
N PRO A 22 -13.27 -24.88 0.10
CA PRO A 22 -12.38 -24.07 -0.73
C PRO A 22 -13.10 -23.35 -1.88
N HIS A 23 -14.18 -23.92 -2.43
CA HIS A 23 -14.93 -23.27 -3.51
C HIS A 23 -15.61 -21.98 -3.07
N SER A 24 -15.97 -21.85 -1.79
CA SER A 24 -16.57 -20.62 -1.25
C SER A 24 -15.56 -19.49 -1.18
N LEU A 25 -14.32 -19.77 -0.74
CA LEU A 25 -13.23 -18.79 -0.77
C LEU A 25 -12.95 -18.34 -2.19
N ILE A 26 -12.86 -19.29 -3.10
CA ILE A 26 -12.55 -19.00 -4.50
C ILE A 26 -13.64 -18.18 -5.17
N ARG A 27 -14.92 -18.50 -4.95
CA ARG A 27 -16.03 -17.67 -5.46
C ARG A 27 -15.95 -16.25 -4.92
N TRP A 28 -15.61 -16.10 -3.64
CA TRP A 28 -15.41 -14.79 -3.02
C TRP A 28 -14.24 -14.02 -3.66
N TYR A 29 -13.08 -14.68 -3.87
CA TYR A 29 -11.93 -14.06 -4.54
C TYR A 29 -12.25 -13.64 -5.97
N VAL A 30 -12.92 -14.49 -6.75
CA VAL A 30 -13.32 -14.17 -8.12
C VAL A 30 -14.25 -12.95 -8.15
N HIS A 31 -15.18 -12.87 -7.18
CA HIS A 31 -16.02 -11.68 -7.01
C HIS A 31 -15.19 -10.44 -6.66
N ALA A 32 -14.22 -10.55 -5.74
CA ALA A 32 -13.32 -9.45 -5.39
C ALA A 32 -12.49 -8.98 -6.59
N LYS A 33 -11.90 -9.92 -7.35
CA LYS A 33 -11.13 -9.65 -8.58
C LYS A 33 -11.98 -8.93 -9.62
N ARG A 34 -13.22 -9.39 -9.84
CA ARG A 34 -14.15 -8.73 -10.74
C ARG A 34 -14.45 -7.30 -10.30
N ALA A 35 -14.75 -7.08 -9.02
CA ALA A 35 -15.01 -5.74 -8.50
C ALA A 35 -13.81 -4.78 -8.68
N VAL A 36 -12.58 -5.29 -8.51
CA VAL A 36 -11.35 -4.52 -8.75
C VAL A 36 -11.17 -4.17 -10.24
N VAL A 37 -11.47 -5.10 -11.15
CA VAL A 37 -11.43 -4.86 -12.59
C VAL A 37 -12.49 -3.85 -13.00
N ASP A 38 -13.73 -4.02 -12.54
CA ASP A 38 -14.85 -3.12 -12.83
C ASP A 38 -14.60 -1.70 -12.29
N ALA A 39 -13.81 -1.56 -11.21
CA ALA A 39 -13.34 -0.29 -10.67
C ALA A 39 -12.15 0.33 -11.44
N GLY A 40 -11.68 -0.29 -12.52
CA GLY A 40 -10.67 0.27 -13.42
C GLY A 40 -9.20 -0.01 -13.03
N PHE A 41 -8.94 -0.98 -12.14
CA PHE A 41 -7.58 -1.31 -11.68
C PHE A 41 -6.94 -2.48 -12.42
N VAL A 42 -7.39 -2.78 -13.65
CA VAL A 42 -6.85 -3.88 -14.46
C VAL A 42 -5.34 -3.74 -14.70
N ASP A 43 -4.85 -2.52 -14.93
CA ASP A 43 -3.44 -2.25 -15.21
C ASP A 43 -2.54 -2.63 -14.04
N GLU A 44 -3.02 -2.56 -12.79
CA GLU A 44 -2.25 -2.96 -11.61
C GLU A 44 -2.12 -4.47 -11.51
N ILE A 45 -3.18 -5.20 -11.85
CA ILE A 45 -3.19 -6.66 -11.89
C ILE A 45 -2.22 -7.13 -12.99
N VAL A 46 -2.32 -6.53 -14.18
CA VAL A 46 -1.45 -6.86 -15.33
C VAL A 46 0.01 -6.53 -14.99
N TRP A 47 0.28 -5.36 -14.42
CA TRP A 47 1.62 -4.99 -13.97
C TRP A 47 2.18 -6.02 -12.99
N GLN A 48 1.41 -6.37 -11.95
CA GLN A 48 1.88 -7.32 -10.94
C GLN A 48 2.07 -8.73 -11.50
N ALA A 49 1.25 -9.15 -12.47
CA ALA A 49 1.41 -10.44 -13.16
C ALA A 49 2.64 -10.47 -14.08
N SER A 50 3.02 -9.32 -14.64
CA SER A 50 4.22 -9.18 -15.48
C SER A 50 5.51 -8.96 -14.68
N ALA A 51 5.39 -8.58 -13.40
CA ALA A 51 6.53 -8.38 -12.52
C ALA A 51 7.22 -9.72 -12.25
N GLY A 52 8.50 -9.81 -12.58
CA GLY A 52 9.27 -11.05 -12.41
C GLY A 52 10.75 -10.77 -12.28
N LEU A 53 11.42 -11.58 -11.46
CA LEU A 53 12.86 -11.44 -11.19
C LEU A 53 13.71 -11.61 -12.46
N THR A 54 13.28 -12.46 -13.40
CA THR A 54 14.04 -12.75 -14.64
C THR A 54 14.29 -11.51 -15.50
N SER A 55 13.31 -10.61 -15.57
CA SER A 55 13.40 -9.37 -16.35
C SER A 55 13.73 -8.15 -15.51
N LEU A 56 13.97 -8.33 -14.20
CA LEU A 56 14.26 -7.22 -13.30
C LEU A 56 15.61 -6.58 -13.66
N SER A 57 15.56 -5.29 -13.97
CA SER A 57 16.73 -4.43 -14.12
C SER A 57 16.99 -3.62 -12.85
N ARG A 58 18.24 -3.18 -12.67
CA ARG A 58 18.60 -2.27 -11.57
C ARG A 58 17.80 -0.97 -11.58
N ARG A 59 17.47 -0.42 -12.75
CA ARG A 59 16.62 0.77 -12.89
C ARG A 59 15.22 0.53 -12.34
N GLN A 60 14.58 -0.57 -12.72
CA GLN A 60 13.26 -0.94 -12.21
C GLN A 60 13.32 -1.15 -10.70
N PHE A 61 14.34 -1.84 -10.20
CA PHE A 61 14.51 -2.04 -8.76
C PHE A 61 14.59 -0.73 -7.98
N VAL A 62 15.41 0.23 -8.41
CA VAL A 62 15.52 1.53 -7.73
C VAL A 62 14.22 2.33 -7.82
N ARG A 63 13.51 2.26 -8.96
CA ARG A 63 12.18 2.87 -9.11
C ARG A 63 11.18 2.30 -8.09
N GLU A 64 11.12 0.98 -7.95
CA GLU A 64 10.23 0.33 -6.98
C GLU A 64 10.65 0.60 -5.54
N ALA A 65 11.97 0.62 -5.26
CA ALA A 65 12.47 0.98 -3.94
C ALA A 65 12.09 2.43 -3.58
N ALA A 66 12.19 3.36 -4.53
CA ALA A 66 11.74 4.74 -4.35
C ALA A 66 10.25 4.82 -4.05
N TRP A 67 9.42 4.07 -4.79
CA TRP A 67 7.98 3.99 -4.51
C TRP A 67 7.71 3.55 -3.07
N VAL A 68 8.34 2.46 -2.64
CA VAL A 68 8.15 1.89 -1.29
C VAL A 68 8.61 2.85 -0.19
N VAL A 69 9.78 3.49 -0.35
CA VAL A 69 10.30 4.45 0.62
C VAL A 69 9.38 5.67 0.74
N LEU A 70 8.87 6.18 -0.37
CA LEU A 70 7.91 7.28 -0.34
C LEU A 70 6.59 6.87 0.33
N ALA A 71 6.07 5.68 0.00
CA ALA A 71 4.83 5.12 0.52
C ALA A 71 4.88 4.75 2.01
N ALA A 72 6.06 4.57 2.60
CA ALA A 72 6.19 4.27 4.02
C ALA A 72 5.57 5.38 4.88
N GLY A 73 4.45 5.10 5.55
CA GLY A 73 3.72 6.08 6.37
C GLY A 73 2.91 7.13 5.58
N MET A 74 2.70 6.93 4.28
CA MET A 74 1.89 7.81 3.41
C MET A 74 0.71 7.04 2.81
N SER A 75 -0.33 7.76 2.37
CA SER A 75 -1.40 7.13 1.58
C SER A 75 -0.94 6.85 0.15
N ASP A 76 -1.41 5.75 -0.42
CA ASP A 76 -1.17 5.38 -1.83
C ASP A 76 -1.56 6.51 -2.79
N PHE A 77 -2.67 7.20 -2.50
CA PHE A 77 -3.14 8.34 -3.28
C PHE A 77 -2.13 9.50 -3.33
N VAL A 78 -1.54 9.87 -2.19
CA VAL A 78 -0.57 10.98 -2.15
C VAL A 78 0.68 10.60 -2.94
N VAL A 79 1.20 9.39 -2.75
CA VAL A 79 2.40 8.95 -3.47
C VAL A 79 2.13 8.86 -4.98
N ARG A 80 1.00 8.31 -5.41
CA ARG A 80 0.60 8.26 -6.84
C ARG A 80 0.65 9.60 -7.53
N ARG A 81 0.19 10.67 -6.86
CA ARG A 81 0.18 12.03 -7.45
C ARG A 81 1.57 12.64 -7.53
N VAL A 82 2.43 12.36 -6.55
CA VAL A 82 3.78 12.95 -6.46
C VAL A 82 4.80 12.18 -7.31
N PHE A 83 4.64 10.87 -7.43
CA PHE A 83 5.66 9.97 -7.98
C PHE A 83 6.12 10.31 -9.40
N PRO A 84 5.27 10.70 -10.38
CA PRO A 84 5.74 11.04 -11.72
C PRO A 84 6.73 12.22 -11.73
N ARG A 85 6.43 13.27 -10.95
CA ARG A 85 7.33 14.44 -10.82
C ARG A 85 8.60 14.06 -10.07
N PHE A 86 8.49 13.21 -9.05
CA PHE A 86 9.63 12.73 -8.28
C PHE A 86 10.55 11.85 -9.14
N ALA A 87 10.00 10.93 -9.93
CA ALA A 87 10.74 10.08 -10.85
C ALA A 87 11.48 10.92 -11.90
N SER A 88 10.83 11.95 -12.45
CA SER A 88 11.46 12.91 -13.36
C SER A 88 12.64 13.64 -12.70
N ALA A 89 12.46 14.13 -11.47
CA ALA A 89 13.54 14.74 -10.68
C ALA A 89 14.71 13.77 -10.40
N MET A 90 14.44 12.47 -10.35
CA MET A 90 15.41 11.39 -10.19
C MET A 90 15.89 10.79 -11.53
N PHE A 91 15.78 11.54 -12.64
CA PHE A 91 16.20 11.12 -13.99
C PHE A 91 15.59 9.81 -14.47
N GLU A 92 14.36 9.51 -14.04
CA GLU A 92 13.68 8.23 -14.27
C GLU A 92 14.48 7.03 -13.76
N PHE A 93 15.27 7.23 -12.70
CA PHE A 93 16.11 6.24 -12.02
C PHE A 93 17.18 5.61 -12.92
N ARG A 94 17.58 6.30 -14.00
CA ARG A 94 18.73 5.87 -14.80
C ARG A 94 20.01 6.08 -14.00
N LEU A 95 20.65 4.98 -13.64
CA LEU A 95 21.77 4.97 -12.70
C LEU A 95 23.00 5.78 -13.11
N PRO A 96 23.43 5.81 -14.39
CA PRO A 96 24.57 6.64 -14.78
C PRO A 96 24.32 8.13 -14.52
N GLU A 97 23.13 8.62 -14.84
CA GLU A 97 22.74 10.02 -14.65
C GLU A 97 22.51 10.31 -13.17
N LEU A 98 21.79 9.42 -12.46
CA LEU A 98 21.47 9.61 -11.06
C LEU A 98 22.72 9.60 -10.16
N THR A 99 23.73 8.80 -10.48
CA THR A 99 25.00 8.81 -9.74
C THR A 99 25.88 9.99 -10.11
N ARG A 100 25.93 10.39 -11.40
CA ARG A 100 26.72 11.54 -11.87
C ARG A 100 26.20 12.88 -11.38
N TYR A 101 24.88 13.06 -11.34
CA TYR A 101 24.21 14.31 -11.01
C TYR A 101 23.42 14.19 -9.69
N CYS A 102 24.01 13.52 -8.70
CA CYS A 102 23.35 13.17 -7.45
C CYS A 102 22.84 14.40 -6.68
N ASP A 103 23.62 15.48 -6.61
CA ASP A 103 23.24 16.71 -5.90
C ASP A 103 22.07 17.45 -6.59
N ASP A 104 22.08 17.48 -7.93
CA ASP A 104 20.99 18.06 -8.71
C ASP A 104 19.70 17.25 -8.55
N ALA A 105 19.80 15.92 -8.63
CA ALA A 105 18.68 15.00 -8.38
C ALA A 105 18.11 15.19 -6.97
N ARG A 106 19.00 15.30 -5.96
CA ARG A 106 18.62 15.54 -4.57
C ARG A 106 17.85 16.85 -4.42
N SER A 107 18.40 17.94 -4.93
CA SER A 107 17.78 19.27 -4.87
C SER A 107 16.41 19.28 -5.55
N ALA A 108 16.33 18.76 -6.78
CA ALA A 108 15.09 18.66 -7.54
C ALA A 108 14.06 17.76 -6.82
N ALA A 109 14.48 16.61 -6.29
CA ALA A 109 13.60 15.69 -5.57
C ALA A 109 13.05 16.32 -4.28
N LEU A 110 13.86 17.07 -3.53
CA LEU A 110 13.41 17.78 -2.32
C LEU A 110 12.40 18.89 -2.64
N SER A 111 12.51 19.54 -3.80
CA SER A 111 11.50 20.51 -4.26
C SER A 111 10.14 19.87 -4.56
N VAL A 112 10.13 18.58 -4.90
CA VAL A 112 8.92 17.78 -5.17
C VAL A 112 8.40 17.13 -3.89
N PHE A 113 9.30 16.64 -3.05
CA PHE A 113 8.99 15.90 -1.83
C PHE A 113 9.99 16.25 -0.72
N GLY A 114 9.60 17.18 0.15
CA GLY A 114 10.47 17.81 1.16
C GLY A 114 10.94 16.93 2.32
N HIS A 115 10.90 15.61 2.20
CA HIS A 115 11.33 14.70 3.26
C HIS A 115 12.78 14.26 3.05
N VAL A 116 13.72 15.00 3.64
CA VAL A 116 15.17 14.79 3.52
C VAL A 116 15.59 13.34 3.69
N GLY A 117 15.21 12.69 4.80
CA GLY A 117 15.66 11.33 5.07
C GLY A 117 15.21 10.27 4.05
N LYS A 118 14.04 10.45 3.42
CA LYS A 118 13.53 9.53 2.40
C LYS A 118 14.22 9.76 1.07
N VAL A 119 14.45 11.01 0.69
CA VAL A 119 15.21 11.36 -0.52
C VAL A 119 16.63 10.81 -0.42
N ASP A 120 17.29 11.03 0.71
CA ASP A 120 18.67 10.56 0.94
C ASP A 120 18.74 9.03 0.93
N ALA A 121 17.75 8.34 1.51
CA ALA A 121 17.68 6.89 1.45
C ALA A 121 17.57 6.36 0.02
N ILE A 122 16.76 6.99 -0.83
CA ILE A 122 16.59 6.59 -2.24
C ILE A 122 17.89 6.76 -3.02
N LEU A 123 18.61 7.87 -2.81
CA LEU A 123 19.92 8.10 -3.43
C LEU A 123 20.96 7.09 -2.95
N GLN A 124 20.98 6.76 -1.66
CA GLN A 124 21.85 5.71 -1.12
C GLN A 124 21.53 4.34 -1.72
N ILE A 125 20.26 3.98 -1.87
CA ILE A 125 19.85 2.75 -2.57
C ILE A 125 20.36 2.75 -4.00
N ALA A 126 20.19 3.86 -4.73
CA ALA A 126 20.67 3.98 -6.11
C ALA A 126 22.20 3.78 -6.21
N GLN A 127 22.97 4.35 -5.27
CA GLN A 127 24.43 4.17 -5.21
C GLN A 127 24.82 2.71 -4.92
N GLN A 128 24.18 2.07 -3.94
CA GLN A 128 24.43 0.65 -3.63
C GLN A 128 24.11 -0.25 -4.83
N VAL A 129 22.98 0.00 -5.50
CA VAL A 129 22.53 -0.80 -6.65
C VAL A 129 23.38 -0.52 -7.89
N ALA A 130 23.94 0.68 -8.05
CA ALA A 130 24.86 1.00 -9.15
C ALA A 130 26.14 0.16 -9.13
N ALA A 131 26.57 -0.30 -7.96
CA ALA A 131 27.72 -1.19 -7.79
C ALA A 131 27.43 -2.67 -8.14
N LEU A 132 26.16 -3.03 -8.37
CA LEU A 132 25.76 -4.40 -8.73
C LEU A 132 25.59 -4.51 -10.25
N THR A 133 25.66 -5.74 -10.76
CA THR A 133 25.04 -6.09 -12.05
C THR A 133 23.56 -6.44 -11.85
N ASP A 134 22.78 -6.47 -12.93
CA ASP A 134 21.38 -6.95 -12.87
C ASP A 134 21.34 -8.41 -12.38
N GLU A 135 22.33 -9.23 -12.74
CA GLU A 135 22.43 -10.62 -12.32
C GLU A 135 22.80 -10.77 -10.83
N ASP A 136 23.72 -9.95 -10.31
CA ASP A 136 24.01 -9.92 -8.86
C ASP A 136 22.78 -9.55 -8.05
N LEU A 137 22.02 -8.56 -8.52
CA LEU A 137 20.79 -8.11 -7.88
C LEU A 137 19.77 -9.25 -7.81
N ARG A 138 19.52 -9.94 -8.93
CA ARG A 138 18.60 -11.08 -8.97
C ARG A 138 19.07 -12.21 -8.07
N ARG A 139 20.36 -12.57 -8.09
CA ARG A 139 20.92 -13.61 -7.21
C ARG A 139 20.72 -13.29 -5.74
N ARG A 140 20.90 -12.03 -5.32
CA ARG A 140 20.63 -11.60 -3.94
C ARG A 140 19.15 -11.77 -3.57
N LEU A 141 18.24 -11.39 -4.46
CA LEU A 141 16.79 -11.53 -4.25
C LEU A 141 16.33 -12.99 -4.20
N VAL A 142 16.89 -13.86 -5.04
CA VAL A 142 16.57 -15.30 -5.03
C VAL A 142 17.15 -16.00 -3.80
N GLY A 143 18.36 -15.62 -3.37
CA GLY A 143 19.05 -16.26 -2.26
C GLY A 143 18.50 -15.89 -0.88
N ASP A 144 18.40 -14.59 -0.58
CA ASP A 144 17.89 -14.07 0.69
C ASP A 144 17.28 -12.68 0.49
N ALA A 145 16.06 -12.65 -0.04
CA ALA A 145 15.33 -11.40 -0.28
C ALA A 145 15.17 -10.57 1.00
N GLU A 146 14.82 -11.19 2.13
CA GLU A 146 14.58 -10.44 3.37
C GLU A 146 15.87 -9.80 3.89
N GLY A 147 16.95 -10.58 4.02
CA GLY A 147 18.23 -10.07 4.51
C GLY A 147 18.81 -9.00 3.59
N PHE A 148 18.74 -9.19 2.26
CA PHE A 148 19.19 -8.19 1.30
C PHE A 148 18.36 -6.90 1.39
N LEU A 149 17.03 -7.00 1.33
CA LEU A 149 16.16 -5.83 1.26
C LEU A 149 16.13 -5.05 2.57
N ARG A 150 16.17 -5.72 3.73
CA ARG A 150 16.23 -5.05 5.04
C ARG A 150 17.58 -4.38 5.31
N GLY A 151 18.60 -4.69 4.53
CA GLY A 151 19.88 -3.96 4.53
C GLY A 151 19.80 -2.58 3.85
N LEU A 152 18.72 -2.30 3.11
CA LEU A 152 18.53 -1.02 2.44
C LEU A 152 18.01 0.05 3.42
N PRO A 153 18.44 1.32 3.27
CA PRO A 153 17.94 2.40 4.12
C PRO A 153 16.43 2.57 3.95
N TYR A 154 15.74 2.87 5.05
CA TYR A 154 14.26 3.00 5.11
C TYR A 154 13.45 1.73 4.80
N VAL A 155 14.08 0.56 4.69
CA VAL A 155 13.39 -0.71 4.47
C VAL A 155 13.35 -1.55 5.76
N GLY A 156 12.25 -1.45 6.50
CA GLY A 156 11.97 -2.21 7.72
C GLY A 156 11.17 -3.51 7.52
N PRO A 157 10.68 -4.12 8.63
CA PRO A 157 10.05 -5.45 8.67
C PRO A 157 8.81 -5.65 7.79
N VAL A 158 8.07 -4.58 7.46
CA VAL A 158 6.89 -4.65 6.58
C VAL A 158 7.21 -4.19 5.16
N THR A 159 8.01 -3.13 5.03
CA THR A 159 8.34 -2.52 3.74
C THR A 159 9.23 -3.41 2.87
N TRP A 160 10.03 -4.30 3.45
CA TRP A 160 10.80 -5.26 2.63
C TRP A 160 9.87 -6.16 1.82
N ARG A 161 8.75 -6.60 2.40
CA ARG A 161 7.76 -7.42 1.69
C ARG A 161 7.07 -6.65 0.57
N HIS A 162 6.81 -5.37 0.79
CA HIS A 162 6.29 -4.47 -0.24
C HIS A 162 7.25 -4.39 -1.43
N LEU A 163 8.54 -4.14 -1.16
CA LEU A 163 9.55 -4.04 -2.21
C LEU A 163 9.76 -5.39 -2.92
N ALA A 164 9.91 -6.48 -2.18
CA ALA A 164 10.03 -7.83 -2.71
C ALA A 164 8.88 -8.17 -3.67
N LYS A 165 7.63 -7.91 -3.27
CA LYS A 165 6.45 -8.12 -4.11
C LYS A 165 6.50 -7.29 -5.40
N ASN A 166 6.81 -6.00 -5.30
CA ASN A 166 6.87 -5.10 -6.45
C ASN A 166 7.93 -5.52 -7.48
N VAL A 167 9.02 -6.16 -7.04
CA VAL A 167 10.09 -6.64 -7.93
C VAL A 167 9.88 -8.09 -8.40
N GLY A 168 8.75 -8.70 -8.07
CA GLY A 168 8.33 -10.00 -8.61
C GLY A 168 8.57 -11.21 -7.69
N VAL A 169 8.93 -11.00 -6.42
CA VAL A 169 8.96 -12.08 -5.43
C VAL A 169 7.53 -12.50 -5.08
N GLN A 170 7.24 -13.80 -5.10
CA GLN A 170 5.89 -14.35 -4.91
C GLN A 170 5.53 -14.45 -3.43
N ILE A 171 5.30 -13.30 -2.81
CA ILE A 171 4.92 -13.17 -1.40
C ILE A 171 3.79 -12.15 -1.23
N SER A 172 3.09 -12.26 -0.10
CA SER A 172 2.10 -11.28 0.36
C SER A 172 2.73 -10.17 1.21
N LYS A 173 2.12 -8.99 1.20
CA LYS A 173 2.50 -7.86 2.05
C LYS A 173 1.50 -7.72 3.20
N PRO A 174 1.91 -7.94 4.46
CA PRO A 174 1.02 -7.89 5.61
C PRO A 174 0.81 -6.45 6.11
N ASP A 175 0.23 -5.58 5.27
CA ASP A 175 -0.21 -4.27 5.75
C ASP A 175 -1.57 -4.33 6.46
N ARG A 176 -1.97 -3.22 7.10
CA ARG A 176 -3.17 -3.17 7.93
C ARG A 176 -4.45 -3.65 7.22
N HIS A 177 -4.57 -3.43 5.91
CA HIS A 177 -5.77 -3.83 5.16
C HIS A 177 -5.75 -5.34 4.94
N MET A 178 -4.60 -5.88 4.52
CA MET A 178 -4.41 -7.31 4.32
C MET A 178 -4.54 -8.10 5.62
N VAL A 179 -3.96 -7.62 6.73
CA VAL A 179 -4.05 -8.30 8.04
C VAL A 179 -5.49 -8.34 8.54
N ARG A 180 -6.21 -7.22 8.44
CA ARG A 180 -7.63 -7.18 8.82
C ARG A 180 -8.48 -8.10 7.96
N LEU A 181 -8.22 -8.10 6.64
CA LEU A 181 -8.93 -8.96 5.70
C LEU A 181 -8.68 -10.44 6.02
N SER A 182 -7.41 -10.85 6.16
CA SER A 182 -7.06 -12.24 6.45
C SER A 182 -7.71 -12.72 7.74
N HIS A 183 -7.66 -11.92 8.81
CA HIS A 183 -8.29 -12.25 10.08
C HIS A 183 -9.81 -12.32 9.98
N SER A 184 -10.44 -11.41 9.23
CA SER A 184 -11.90 -11.41 9.03
C SER A 184 -12.40 -12.64 8.28
N LEU A 185 -11.55 -13.25 7.45
CA LEU A 185 -11.85 -14.47 6.71
C LEU A 185 -11.34 -15.74 7.43
N GLY A 186 -10.72 -15.56 8.60
CA GLY A 186 -10.27 -16.65 9.46
C GLY A 186 -8.82 -17.10 9.28
N TRP A 187 -8.01 -16.51 8.41
CA TRP A 187 -6.58 -16.87 8.33
C TRP A 187 -5.76 -16.22 9.43
N ASP A 188 -4.68 -16.90 9.84
CA ASP A 188 -3.77 -16.41 10.86
C ASP A 188 -2.84 -15.31 10.31
N ASP A 189 -2.50 -15.39 9.02
CA ASP A 189 -1.68 -14.41 8.31
C ASP A 189 -2.11 -14.23 6.83
N CYS A 190 -1.58 -13.18 6.20
CA CYS A 190 -1.88 -12.84 4.81
C CYS A 190 -1.25 -13.81 3.80
N GLU A 191 -0.16 -14.46 4.18
CA GLU A 191 0.61 -15.34 3.30
C GLU A 191 -0.13 -16.64 3.07
N GLY A 192 -0.65 -17.25 4.14
CA GLY A 192 -1.50 -18.44 4.10
C GLY A 192 -2.75 -18.20 3.26
N LEU A 193 -3.45 -17.07 3.48
CA LEU A 193 -4.58 -16.67 2.65
C LEU A 193 -4.21 -16.60 1.16
N CYS A 194 -3.17 -15.82 0.83
CA CYS A 194 -2.83 -15.60 -0.58
C CYS A 194 -2.35 -16.89 -1.26
N ARG A 195 -1.62 -17.76 -0.56
CA ARG A 195 -1.16 -19.06 -1.07
C ARG A 195 -2.32 -20.00 -1.32
N GLU A 196 -3.28 -20.11 -0.40
CA GLU A 196 -4.43 -20.99 -0.56
C GLU A 196 -5.27 -20.62 -1.80
N ILE A 197 -5.50 -19.33 -2.03
CA ILE A 197 -6.17 -18.86 -3.25
C ILE A 197 -5.32 -19.13 -4.49
N ALA A 198 -4.01 -18.80 -4.43
CA ALA A 198 -3.10 -18.95 -5.56
C ALA A 198 -3.00 -20.42 -6.02
N GLU A 199 -2.89 -21.36 -5.08
CA GLU A 199 -2.81 -22.80 -5.36
C GLU A 199 -4.05 -23.32 -6.08
N PHE A 200 -5.23 -22.82 -5.71
CA PHE A 200 -6.48 -23.28 -6.33
C PHE A 200 -6.74 -22.60 -7.69
N ILE A 201 -6.49 -21.29 -7.80
CA ILE A 201 -6.89 -20.50 -8.97
C ILE A 201 -5.80 -20.45 -10.06
N GLY A 202 -4.54 -20.68 -9.68
CA GLY A 202 -3.37 -20.56 -10.55
C GLY A 202 -2.83 -19.14 -10.74
N ASP A 203 -3.43 -18.14 -10.10
CA ASP A 203 -2.86 -16.79 -10.04
C ASP A 203 -1.58 -16.78 -9.18
N PRO A 204 -0.55 -15.99 -9.53
CA PRO A 204 0.61 -15.80 -8.65
C PRO A 204 0.22 -15.18 -7.29
N VAL A 205 0.91 -15.56 -6.20
CA VAL A 205 0.65 -15.05 -4.84
C VAL A 205 0.64 -13.51 -4.79
N ALA A 206 1.58 -12.88 -5.50
CA ALA A 206 1.66 -11.43 -5.57
C ALA A 206 0.45 -10.78 -6.29
N VAL A 207 -0.15 -11.49 -7.26
CA VAL A 207 -1.37 -11.06 -7.96
C VAL A 207 -2.59 -11.19 -7.05
N VAL A 208 -2.68 -12.30 -6.29
CA VAL A 208 -3.74 -12.45 -5.28
C VAL A 208 -3.66 -11.32 -4.26
N ASP A 209 -2.46 -11.02 -3.74
CA ASP A 209 -2.24 -9.92 -2.80
C ASP A 209 -2.73 -8.57 -3.35
N VAL A 210 -2.36 -8.18 -4.59
CA VAL A 210 -2.76 -6.87 -5.14
C VAL A 210 -4.28 -6.77 -5.33
N VAL A 211 -4.94 -7.86 -5.74
CA VAL A 211 -6.40 -7.91 -5.88
C VAL A 211 -7.08 -7.71 -4.53
N LEU A 212 -6.69 -8.50 -3.52
CA LEU A 212 -7.28 -8.45 -2.18
C LEU A 212 -7.05 -7.11 -1.50
N TRP A 213 -5.84 -6.57 -1.64
CA TRP A 213 -5.47 -5.27 -1.10
C TRP A 213 -6.32 -4.16 -1.74
N ARG A 214 -6.42 -4.14 -3.08
CA ARG A 214 -7.20 -3.12 -3.79
C ARG A 214 -8.68 -3.20 -3.44
N TRP A 215 -9.24 -4.41 -3.39
CA TRP A 215 -10.62 -4.64 -2.95
C TRP A 215 -10.87 -4.07 -1.54
N SER A 216 -9.95 -4.31 -0.61
CA SER A 216 -10.05 -3.82 0.77
C SER A 216 -9.97 -2.30 0.88
N VAL A 217 -9.09 -1.67 0.09
CA VAL A 217 -8.93 -0.21 0.06
C VAL A 217 -10.18 0.47 -0.49
N GLU A 218 -10.72 0.00 -1.62
CA GLU A 218 -11.90 0.61 -2.23
C GLU A 218 -13.15 0.49 -1.36
N ARG A 219 -13.36 -0.64 -0.70
CA ARG A 219 -14.48 -0.79 0.26
C ARG A 219 -14.36 0.11 1.49
N THR A 220 -13.14 0.43 1.92
CA THR A 220 -12.94 1.34 3.05
C THR A 220 -13.42 2.76 2.68
N LYS A 221 -13.07 3.22 1.47
CA LYS A 221 -13.49 4.53 0.95
C LYS A 221 -15.01 4.64 0.80
N SER A 222 -15.65 3.62 0.22
CA SER A 222 -17.11 3.60 0.03
C SER A 222 -17.88 3.62 1.35
N ARG A 223 -17.31 3.05 2.42
CA ARG A 223 -17.93 3.12 3.75
C ARG A 223 -17.79 4.52 4.33
N GLU A 224 -16.62 5.15 4.23
CA GLU A 224 -16.37 6.51 4.73
C GLU A 224 -17.22 7.58 4.02
N SER A 225 -17.51 7.42 2.73
CA SER A 225 -18.39 8.36 2.01
C SER A 225 -19.85 8.30 2.49
N VAL A 226 -20.35 7.12 2.86
CA VAL A 226 -21.74 6.95 3.34
C VAL A 226 -22.00 7.61 4.69
N TRP A 227 -20.97 7.80 5.54
CA TRP A 227 -21.09 8.52 6.81
C TRP A 227 -20.98 10.04 6.65
N SER A 228 -20.50 10.54 5.51
CA SER A 228 -20.26 11.98 5.29
C SER A 228 -21.51 12.73 4.78
N ASP A 229 -22.55 12.02 4.34
CA ASP A 229 -23.82 12.59 3.85
C ASP A 229 -24.96 12.54 4.89
N GLY A 230 -24.65 12.23 6.15
CA GLY A 230 -25.65 11.99 7.21
C GLY A 230 -25.44 12.81 8.48
N SER A 231 -25.33 14.14 8.40
CA SER A 231 -25.43 15.08 9.54
C SER A 231 -25.71 16.48 9.01
N GLY A 232 -26.79 17.21 9.27
CA GLY A 232 -28.01 16.98 10.03
C GLY A 232 -28.92 18.18 9.76
N ALA A 233 -30.15 17.93 9.32
CA ALA A 233 -31.24 18.89 9.41
C ALA A 233 -32.11 18.40 10.58
N ASP A 234 -32.03 19.10 11.71
CA ASP A 234 -33.15 19.34 12.64
C ASP A 234 -32.63 20.12 13.85
N GLU A 235 -32.79 21.44 13.82
CA GLU A 235 -32.96 22.23 15.04
C GLU A 235 -34.15 23.17 14.83
N SER A 236 -35.33 22.63 15.15
CA SER A 236 -36.51 23.41 15.51
C SER A 236 -36.28 24.07 16.87
N GLY A 237 -36.56 25.37 16.93
CA GLY A 237 -36.24 26.24 18.06
C GLY A 237 -36.93 25.92 19.38
N ALA A 238 -36.27 26.35 20.46
CA ALA A 238 -36.89 26.79 21.69
C ALA A 238 -36.04 27.94 22.27
N THR A 239 -36.53 29.16 22.10
CA THR A 239 -36.20 30.30 22.97
C THR A 239 -36.68 30.01 24.40
N VAL A 240 -35.94 30.46 25.42
CA VAL A 240 -36.41 31.27 26.56
C VAL A 240 -35.35 31.30 27.69
N ASP A 241 -35.02 32.54 28.05
CA ASP A 241 -34.56 33.11 29.33
C ASP A 241 -33.17 32.80 29.94
N ASP A 242 -32.31 33.83 29.78
CA ASP A 242 -31.34 34.35 30.75
C ASP A 242 -32.00 34.63 32.13
N PRO A 243 -31.27 34.44 33.24
CA PRO A 243 -30.80 35.66 33.91
C PRO A 243 -29.39 35.57 34.51
N VAL A 244 -28.59 36.55 34.11
CA VAL A 244 -27.65 37.37 34.90
C VAL A 244 -27.51 36.98 36.38
N CYS A 245 -26.30 36.58 36.80
CA CYS A 245 -25.75 37.04 38.07
C CYS A 245 -24.21 37.16 38.04
N ARG A 246 -23.76 38.32 38.51
CA ARG A 246 -22.39 38.85 38.54
C ARG A 246 -21.48 38.05 39.48
N SER A 247 -20.16 38.05 39.21
CA SER A 247 -19.08 38.57 40.09
C SER A 247 -17.70 37.94 39.76
N THR A 248 -16.76 38.75 39.27
CA THR A 248 -15.29 38.60 39.43
C THR A 248 -14.87 38.98 40.88
N PRO A 249 -13.58 38.99 41.35
CA PRO A 249 -12.28 38.66 40.73
C PRO A 249 -11.27 37.87 41.63
N GLY A 250 -10.09 37.52 41.08
CA GLY A 250 -8.82 37.26 41.81
C GLY A 250 -7.76 36.66 40.87
N ALA A 251 -6.77 37.42 40.36
CA ALA A 251 -5.42 37.68 40.92
C ALA A 251 -4.73 36.38 41.39
N SER A 252 -3.53 35.96 40.97
CA SER A 252 -2.22 36.62 40.71
C SER A 252 -1.27 35.56 40.10
N ARG A 253 -0.48 35.84 39.04
CA ARG A 253 0.98 36.11 39.00
C ARG A 253 1.93 35.10 39.70
N SER A 254 2.95 34.71 38.91
CA SER A 254 4.31 34.19 39.25
C SER A 254 4.35 32.79 39.87
N ASP A 255 5.23 31.86 39.48
CA ASP A 255 6.61 31.93 38.99
C ASP A 255 6.88 31.16 37.68
#